data_AF-A0A832X2P1-F1
#
_entry.id   AF-A0A832X2P1-F1
#
_cell.length_a   1.000
_cell.length_b   1.000
_cell.length_c   1.000
_cell.angle_alpha   90.00
_cell.angle_beta   90.00
_cell.angle_gamma   90.00
#
_symmetry.space_group_name_H-M   'P 1'
#
loop_
_entity.id
_entity.type
_entity.pdbx_description
1 polymer ?
#
loop_
_entity_poly.entity_id
_entity_poly.type
_entity_poly.pdbx_seq_one_letter_code
_entity_poly.pdbx_strand_id
1 'polypeptide(L)'
;TAKTFTDTEITANTITFTAAHGFGTIGQKVNLKFNTTAGTPPTGLVNNTVYQFTITSAVIMTLSGIGIDASGDFEGKLTNSYNITNSIAIGTDVNCTKANQAILGNSSVTETILRGNVLATSIETTGNVTITGDLYRSRYAEMYISEASDPTDIITAAVYQPMYPNAIASSLVAGFTFSGGEVVAITSTADAGGGLVRCTTAGHTIAQGDMVTIRGTTDYNGHFIVKAVTATTFDITVAYVSDQSGTAMKPDQFTAGTGTGGVKRNAFSLTGQSAGNAKDYTFSFLVYDKTTDAFIECPKCTKAVRTQLATEKFSVATSTLRNWVVGDKIAVVVKCADTTDMTINNLDFNIL
;
A
#
# COMPACT_ATOMS: atom_id res chain seq x y z
N THR A 1 34.62 6.02 33.20
CA THR A 1 35.63 5.07 33.73
C THR A 1 35.26 4.70 35.14
N ALA A 2 35.31 3.42 35.52
CA ALA A 2 35.02 3.03 36.89
C ALA A 2 36.14 3.49 37.84
N LYS A 3 35.81 3.81 39.09
CA LYS A 3 36.77 4.20 40.11
C LYS A 3 36.57 3.36 41.37
N THR A 4 37.66 2.80 41.87
CA THR A 4 37.68 2.12 43.16
C THR A 4 37.87 3.15 44.27
N PHE A 5 37.35 2.84 45.44
CA PHE A 5 37.59 3.60 46.65
C PHE A 5 37.76 2.64 47.82
N THR A 6 38.68 3.02 48.69
CA THR A 6 39.03 2.38 49.95
C THR A 6 39.09 3.55 50.93
N ASP A 7 38.36 3.46 52.03
CA ASP A 7 38.46 4.32 53.23
C ASP A 7 37.23 5.17 53.62
N THR A 8 37.23 5.57 54.89
CA THR A 8 36.28 5.20 55.94
C THR A 8 35.93 6.46 56.73
N GLU A 9 35.02 7.29 56.25
CA GLU A 9 34.37 8.27 57.10
C GLU A 9 32.87 8.30 56.81
N ILE A 10 32.20 7.36 57.46
CA ILE A 10 30.79 7.04 57.26
C ILE A 10 29.88 7.96 58.11
N THR A 11 30.45 8.72 59.03
CA THR A 11 29.75 9.66 59.91
C THR A 11 29.07 10.84 59.20
N ALA A 12 29.29 11.03 57.89
CA ALA A 12 28.75 12.17 57.12
C ALA A 12 28.06 11.82 55.78
N ASN A 13 27.71 10.56 55.53
CA ASN A 13 27.16 10.10 54.24
C ASN A 13 28.05 10.47 53.03
N THR A 14 29.36 10.46 53.23
CA THR A 14 30.38 10.82 52.25
C THR A 14 31.11 9.59 51.72
N ILE A 15 31.47 9.62 50.44
CA ILE A 15 32.47 8.72 49.85
C ILE A 15 33.68 9.56 49.48
N THR A 16 34.84 9.18 50.04
CA THR A 16 36.13 9.83 49.77
C THR A 16 36.97 8.94 48.85
N PHE A 17 37.58 9.55 47.84
CA PHE A 17 38.47 8.90 46.89
C PHE A 17 39.92 9.26 47.22
N THR A 18 40.84 8.33 47.00
CA THR A 18 42.29 8.57 47.19
C THR A 18 42.89 9.53 46.16
N ALA A 19 42.17 9.78 45.06
CA ALA A 19 42.54 10.74 44.01
C ALA A 19 41.28 11.33 43.35
N ALA A 20 41.46 12.37 42.53
CA ALA A 20 40.34 13.04 41.86
C ALA A 20 39.46 12.03 41.09
N HIS A 21 38.16 12.00 41.39
CA HIS A 21 37.27 10.95 40.90
C HIS A 21 36.92 11.10 39.41
N GLY A 22 36.93 12.33 38.89
CA GLY A 22 36.70 12.62 37.47
C GLY A 22 35.26 12.47 36.97
N PHE A 23 34.29 12.13 37.83
CA PHE A 23 32.86 12.01 37.49
C PHE A 23 32.11 13.32 37.20
N GLY A 24 32.66 14.51 37.48
CA GLY A 24 31.99 15.79 37.23
C GLY A 24 32.64 16.96 37.97
N THR A 25 31.99 18.14 37.96
CA THR A 25 32.42 19.35 38.69
C THR A 25 31.69 19.53 40.03
N ILE A 26 32.27 20.33 40.94
CA ILE A 26 31.69 20.63 42.27
C ILE A 26 30.27 21.22 42.10
N GLY A 27 29.31 20.68 42.87
CA GLY A 27 27.90 21.06 42.87
C GLY A 27 26.99 20.22 41.95
N GLN A 28 27.56 19.39 41.06
CA GLN A 28 26.77 18.53 40.18
C GLN A 28 26.23 17.30 40.91
N LYS A 29 25.04 16.84 40.47
CA LYS A 29 24.48 15.54 40.84
C LYS A 29 24.78 14.51 39.76
N VAL A 30 25.26 13.34 40.14
CA VAL A 30 25.64 12.24 39.23
C VAL A 30 25.01 10.92 39.65
N ASN A 31 24.51 10.15 38.68
CA ASN A 31 23.96 8.82 38.93
C ASN A 31 25.07 7.79 38.73
N LEU A 32 25.50 7.15 39.82
CA LEU A 32 26.58 6.17 39.79
C LEU A 32 26.08 4.83 40.29
N LYS A 33 26.52 3.77 39.62
CA LYS A 33 26.24 2.40 40.01
C LYS A 33 27.29 1.91 40.99
N PHE A 34 26.85 1.50 42.17
CA PHE A 34 27.69 0.93 43.22
C PHE A 34 27.88 -0.57 43.00
N ASN A 35 29.13 -1.03 43.08
CA ASN A 35 29.46 -2.46 43.08
C ASN A 35 30.47 -2.73 44.20
N THR A 36 30.22 -3.76 45.00
CA THR A 36 31.17 -4.27 45.99
C THR A 36 32.23 -5.10 45.28
N THR A 37 33.51 -4.77 45.47
CA THR A 37 34.63 -5.56 44.93
C THR A 37 35.27 -6.45 45.98
N ALA A 38 35.29 -6.02 47.25
CA ALA A 38 35.70 -6.84 48.39
C ALA A 38 35.05 -6.36 49.70
N GLY A 39 34.97 -7.23 50.71
CA GLY A 39 34.42 -6.92 52.03
C GLY A 39 32.88 -6.93 52.11
N THR A 40 32.34 -6.49 53.25
CA THR A 40 30.90 -6.33 53.45
C THR A 40 30.52 -4.88 53.09
N PRO A 41 29.54 -4.65 52.19
CA PRO A 41 29.11 -3.30 51.86
C PRO A 41 28.59 -2.55 53.10
N PRO A 42 28.82 -1.23 53.18
CA PRO A 42 28.22 -0.42 54.23
C PRO A 42 26.68 -0.53 54.24
N THR A 43 26.07 -0.48 55.42
CA THR A 43 24.60 -0.52 55.56
C THR A 43 23.96 0.56 54.69
N GLY A 44 22.92 0.20 53.93
CA GLY A 44 22.23 1.11 53.01
C GLY A 44 22.79 1.19 51.58
N LEU A 45 24.01 0.70 51.34
CA LEU A 45 24.54 0.51 49.98
C LEU A 45 24.37 -0.94 49.51
N VAL A 46 23.41 -1.15 48.62
CA VAL A 46 23.10 -2.45 48.04
C VAL A 46 23.94 -2.64 46.78
N ASN A 47 24.73 -3.72 46.75
CA ASN A 47 25.54 -4.09 45.58
C ASN A 47 24.70 -4.10 44.30
N ASN A 48 25.26 -3.62 43.18
CA ASN A 48 24.62 -3.53 41.85
C ASN A 48 23.48 -2.48 41.73
N THR A 49 23.35 -1.54 42.68
CA THR A 49 22.30 -0.50 42.70
C THR A 49 22.83 0.88 42.25
N VAL A 50 21.98 1.69 41.63
CA VAL A 50 22.30 3.06 41.19
C VAL A 50 21.87 4.06 42.26
N TYR A 51 22.77 4.98 42.62
CA TYR A 51 22.54 6.04 43.58
C TYR A 51 22.87 7.41 42.96
N GLN A 52 22.19 8.44 43.44
CA GLN A 52 22.46 9.82 43.07
C GLN A 52 23.40 10.48 44.08
N PHE A 53 24.60 10.84 43.64
CA PHE A 53 25.62 11.49 44.45
C PHE A 53 25.71 12.97 44.11
N THR A 54 26.00 13.82 45.11
CA THR A 54 26.37 15.23 44.90
C THR A 54 27.88 15.39 45.05
N ILE A 55 28.54 15.97 44.05
CA ILE A 55 29.99 16.22 44.06
C ILE A 55 30.28 17.44 44.95
N THR A 56 30.91 17.22 46.11
CA THR A 56 31.23 18.30 47.06
C THR A 56 32.68 18.76 46.97
N SER A 57 33.58 17.91 46.48
CA SER A 57 34.95 18.28 46.13
C SER A 57 35.49 17.39 45.00
N ALA A 58 36.73 17.61 44.56
CA ALA A 58 37.37 16.75 43.56
C ALA A 58 37.53 15.28 44.01
N VAL A 59 37.50 15.04 45.33
CA VAL A 59 37.75 13.72 45.95
C VAL A 59 36.62 13.27 46.89
N ILE A 60 35.57 14.08 47.08
CA ILE A 60 34.46 13.77 47.99
C ILE A 60 33.13 13.88 47.26
N MET A 61 32.29 12.86 47.44
CA MET A 61 30.89 12.87 47.03
C MET A 61 29.99 12.60 48.23
N THR A 62 28.79 13.19 48.25
CA THR A 62 27.78 12.97 49.30
C THR A 62 26.56 12.24 48.75
N LEU A 63 26.00 11.36 49.56
CA LEU A 63 24.76 10.64 49.29
C LEU A 63 23.68 11.11 50.28
N SER A 64 22.58 11.67 49.78
CA SER A 64 21.51 12.15 50.67
C SER A 64 20.50 11.04 50.95
N GLY A 65 20.12 10.86 52.22
CA GLY A 65 18.95 10.05 52.60
C GLY A 65 19.20 8.57 52.91
N ILE A 66 20.47 8.13 52.98
CA ILE A 66 20.84 6.79 53.43
C ILE A 66 21.81 6.95 54.59
N GLY A 67 21.43 6.47 55.78
CA GLY A 67 22.37 6.31 56.87
C GLY A 67 23.33 5.19 56.50
N ILE A 68 24.56 5.56 56.21
CA ILE A 68 25.63 4.59 56.04
C ILE A 68 26.13 4.29 57.46
N ASP A 69 26.12 3.03 57.89
CA ASP A 69 26.73 2.61 59.17
C ASP A 69 28.13 2.05 58.92
N ALA A 70 29.03 2.20 59.89
CA ALA A 70 30.40 1.74 59.78
C ALA A 70 30.46 0.22 59.58
N SER A 71 30.84 -0.21 58.38
CA SER A 71 31.34 -1.57 58.14
C SER A 71 32.87 -1.55 58.24
N GLY A 72 33.49 -2.69 58.57
CA GLY A 72 34.95 -2.84 58.47
C GLY A 72 35.45 -2.69 57.02
N ASP A 73 36.76 -2.93 56.82
CA ASP A 73 37.47 -2.80 55.54
C ASP A 73 36.62 -3.23 54.33
N PHE A 74 36.24 -2.25 53.50
CA PHE A 74 35.40 -2.42 52.32
C PHE A 74 36.09 -1.80 51.09
N GLU A 75 35.99 -2.48 49.96
CA GLU A 75 36.38 -1.93 48.65
C GLU A 75 35.17 -1.87 47.72
N GLY A 76 34.88 -0.67 47.23
CA GLY A 76 33.77 -0.40 46.33
C GLY A 76 34.23 0.14 44.98
N LYS A 77 33.40 -0.09 43.96
CA LYS A 77 33.59 0.40 42.59
C LYS A 77 32.35 1.17 42.14
N LEU A 78 32.50 2.49 41.97
CA LEU A 78 31.50 3.31 41.30
C LEU A 78 31.75 3.32 39.79
N THR A 79 30.72 2.97 39.03
CA THR A 79 30.74 3.06 37.57
C THR A 79 29.66 4.03 37.12
N ASN A 80 29.99 4.91 36.17
CA ASN A 80 29.00 5.81 35.59
C ASN A 80 27.86 4.97 34.98
N SER A 81 26.64 5.17 35.43
CA SER A 81 25.50 4.40 34.94
C SER A 81 25.04 5.02 33.62
N TYR A 82 25.68 4.60 32.52
CA TYR A 82 25.44 4.92 31.10
C TYR A 82 24.95 6.35 30.76
N ASN A 83 25.73 7.03 29.91
CA ASN A 83 25.31 8.26 29.22
C ASN A 83 24.03 8.03 28.41
N ILE A 84 22.88 8.34 28.98
CA ILE A 84 21.62 8.46 28.24
C ILE A 84 21.68 9.81 27.53
N THR A 85 22.07 9.83 26.25
CA THR A 85 22.05 11.07 25.43
C THR A 85 20.78 11.15 24.59
N ASN A 86 20.27 12.38 24.40
CA ASN A 86 19.09 12.75 23.61
C ASN A 86 17.86 11.84 23.79
N SER A 87 17.60 11.38 25.00
CA SER A 87 16.46 10.51 25.29
C SER A 87 15.43 11.24 26.14
N ILE A 88 14.16 10.88 25.95
CA ILE A 88 13.02 11.45 26.65
C ILE A 88 12.24 10.27 27.24
N ALA A 89 12.11 10.23 28.56
CA ALA A 89 11.22 9.30 29.26
C ALA A 89 10.11 10.12 29.90
N ILE A 90 8.85 9.82 29.55
CA ILE A 90 7.68 10.48 30.14
C ILE A 90 6.74 9.41 30.68
N GLY A 91 6.46 9.48 31.98
CA GLY A 91 5.55 8.60 32.71
C GLY A 91 6.14 8.06 34.01
N THR A 92 5.27 7.51 34.87
CA THR A 92 5.68 6.83 36.11
C THR A 92 6.43 5.55 35.78
N ASP A 93 7.60 5.33 36.41
CA ASP A 93 8.45 4.14 36.22
C ASP A 93 8.85 3.89 34.75
N VAL A 94 9.04 4.96 33.99
CA VAL A 94 9.55 4.91 32.62
C VAL A 94 11.05 5.16 32.62
N ASN A 95 11.82 4.21 32.10
CA ASN A 95 13.28 4.30 32.04
C ASN A 95 13.76 4.08 30.61
N CYS A 96 14.51 5.03 30.06
CA CYS A 96 15.24 4.80 28.81
C CYS A 96 16.20 3.62 29.00
N THR A 97 16.16 2.68 28.06
CA THR A 97 17.03 1.49 28.10
C THR A 97 18.24 1.64 27.18
N LYS A 98 18.21 2.62 26.27
CA LYS A 98 19.23 2.93 25.28
C LYS A 98 19.32 4.45 25.06
N ALA A 99 20.41 4.93 24.48
CA ALA A 99 20.53 6.32 24.04
C ALA A 99 19.62 6.61 22.82
N ASN A 100 19.29 7.89 22.61
CA ASN A 100 18.38 8.40 21.56
C ASN A 100 16.99 7.76 21.57
N GLN A 101 16.45 7.45 22.75
CA GLN A 101 15.15 6.80 22.89
C GLN A 101 14.09 7.78 23.42
N ALA A 102 12.96 7.87 22.73
CA ALA A 102 11.75 8.45 23.31
C ALA A 102 10.86 7.31 23.82
N ILE A 103 10.60 7.26 25.12
CA ILE A 103 9.66 6.32 25.73
C ILE A 103 8.50 7.10 26.35
N LEU A 104 7.29 6.70 25.98
CA LEU A 104 6.03 7.22 26.51
C LEU A 104 5.31 6.07 27.21
N GLY A 105 5.48 5.97 28.53
CA GLY A 105 4.86 4.92 29.35
C GLY A 105 5.67 3.62 29.49
N ASN A 106 5.10 2.68 30.25
CA ASN A 106 5.60 1.32 30.45
C ASN A 106 4.45 0.30 30.30
N SER A 107 4.66 -0.97 30.66
CA SER A 107 3.63 -2.02 30.53
C SER A 107 2.36 -1.80 31.35
N SER A 108 2.37 -0.90 32.35
CA SER A 108 1.19 -0.53 33.12
C SER A 108 0.34 0.56 32.47
N VAL A 109 0.88 1.25 31.46
CA VAL A 109 0.16 2.31 30.74
C VAL A 109 -0.88 1.67 29.83
N THR A 110 -2.16 2.02 30.07
CA THR A 110 -3.29 1.51 29.30
C THR A 110 -3.48 2.24 27.97
N GLU A 111 -3.10 3.54 27.92
CA GLU A 111 -3.30 4.38 26.75
C GLU A 111 -2.20 5.45 26.64
N THR A 112 -1.65 5.62 25.44
CA THR A 112 -0.78 6.76 25.08
C THR A 112 -1.45 7.52 23.94
N ILE A 113 -1.88 8.76 24.21
CA ILE A 113 -2.53 9.61 23.20
C ILE A 113 -1.52 10.63 22.66
N LEU A 114 -1.24 10.56 21.36
CA LEU A 114 -0.51 11.59 20.62
C LEU A 114 -1.51 12.40 19.79
N ARG A 115 -1.50 13.73 19.94
CA ARG A 115 -2.37 14.65 19.19
C ARG A 115 -1.57 15.39 18.13
N GLY A 116 -2.20 15.65 16.98
CA GLY A 116 -1.57 16.34 15.85
C GLY A 116 -0.91 15.38 14.86
N ASN A 117 0.00 15.92 14.04
CA ASN A 117 0.73 15.14 13.04
C ASN A 117 1.89 14.38 13.70
N VAL A 118 1.86 13.05 13.61
CA VAL A 118 2.98 12.19 14.02
C VAL A 118 3.73 11.76 12.75
N LEU A 119 4.92 12.33 12.54
CA LEU A 119 5.81 11.93 11.45
C LEU A 119 6.71 10.79 11.92
N ALA A 120 6.60 9.62 11.28
CA ALA A 120 7.46 8.47 11.54
C ALA A 120 7.97 7.91 10.21
N THR A 121 9.28 7.67 10.12
CA THR A 121 9.90 7.05 8.94
C THR A 121 9.59 5.55 8.86
N SER A 122 9.48 4.89 10.01
CA SER A 122 9.05 3.50 10.16
C SER A 122 8.28 3.31 11.46
N ILE A 123 7.34 2.36 11.47
CA ILE A 123 6.59 1.94 12.66
C ILE A 123 6.70 0.43 12.73
N GLU A 124 7.29 -0.08 13.81
CA GLU A 124 7.37 -1.51 14.12
C GLU A 124 6.54 -1.79 15.37
N THR A 125 5.65 -2.79 15.30
CA THR A 125 4.81 -3.18 16.44
C THR A 125 4.90 -4.69 16.66
N THR A 126 4.90 -5.11 17.93
CA THR A 126 4.85 -6.52 18.31
C THR A 126 3.42 -7.05 18.47
N GLY A 127 2.42 -6.19 18.27
CA GLY A 127 0.99 -6.52 18.36
C GLY A 127 0.17 -5.96 17.20
N ASN A 128 -1.15 -6.07 17.32
CA ASN A 128 -2.09 -5.61 16.30
C ASN A 128 -2.07 -4.08 16.17
N VAL A 129 -1.99 -3.58 14.93
CA VAL A 129 -2.16 -2.15 14.61
C VAL A 129 -3.56 -1.93 14.08
N THR A 130 -4.34 -1.07 14.73
CA THR A 130 -5.63 -0.60 14.21
C THR A 130 -5.49 0.86 13.79
N ILE A 131 -5.53 1.12 12.48
CA ILE A 131 -5.51 2.48 11.94
C ILE A 131 -6.97 2.88 11.67
N THR A 132 -7.46 3.83 12.45
CA THR A 132 -8.79 4.42 12.21
C THR A 132 -8.60 5.66 11.35
N GLY A 133 -8.54 5.47 10.03
CA GLY A 133 -8.30 6.54 9.05
C GLY A 133 -7.82 5.99 7.70
N ASP A 134 -7.46 6.90 6.79
CA ASP A 134 -6.90 6.52 5.50
C ASP A 134 -5.43 6.15 5.65
N LEU A 135 -5.13 4.85 5.57
CA LEU A 135 -3.81 4.40 5.12
C LEU A 135 -3.71 4.82 3.65
N TYR A 136 -2.77 5.68 3.28
CA TYR A 136 -2.52 6.04 1.88
C TYR A 136 -2.39 4.76 1.07
N ARG A 137 -3.46 4.40 0.35
CA ARG A 137 -3.60 3.09 -0.29
C ARG A 137 -2.55 3.00 -1.38
N SER A 138 -1.72 1.96 -1.33
CA SER A 138 -0.84 1.63 -2.45
C SER A 138 -1.72 1.38 -3.67
N ARG A 139 -1.65 2.27 -4.66
CA ARG A 139 -2.18 1.99 -5.99
C ARG A 139 -1.41 0.79 -6.52
N TYR A 140 -2.09 -0.24 -7.01
CA TYR A 140 -1.48 -1.39 -7.65
C TYR A 140 -1.40 -1.21 -9.16
N ALA A 141 -2.41 -0.60 -9.77
CA ALA A 141 -2.40 -0.29 -11.19
C ALA A 141 -3.23 0.96 -11.49
N GLU A 142 -2.85 1.71 -12.52
CA GLU A 142 -3.57 2.91 -12.98
C GLU A 142 -3.62 2.94 -14.52
N MET A 143 -4.83 3.01 -15.08
CA MET A 143 -5.12 3.30 -16.48
C MET A 143 -5.79 4.67 -16.55
N TYR A 144 -5.27 5.59 -17.36
CA TYR A 144 -5.88 6.91 -17.48
C TYR A 144 -5.93 7.40 -18.92
N ILE A 145 -6.95 8.20 -19.22
CA ILE A 145 -7.07 9.05 -20.40
C ILE A 145 -7.04 10.49 -19.90
N SER A 146 -6.08 11.28 -20.37
CA SER A 146 -6.09 12.73 -20.20
C SER A 146 -6.49 13.40 -21.51
N GLU A 147 -7.62 14.09 -21.51
CA GLU A 147 -8.08 14.96 -22.60
C GLU A 147 -8.15 14.25 -23.98
N ALA A 148 -8.82 13.09 -24.07
CA ALA A 148 -9.03 12.50 -25.39
C ALA A 148 -9.96 13.39 -26.23
N SER A 149 -9.48 13.71 -27.44
CA SER A 149 -10.23 14.44 -28.45
C SER A 149 -11.15 13.54 -29.26
N ASP A 150 -10.76 12.28 -29.46
CA ASP A 150 -11.44 11.44 -30.44
C ASP A 150 -12.63 10.70 -29.78
N PRO A 151 -13.74 10.54 -30.50
CA PRO A 151 -14.91 9.85 -29.99
C PRO A 151 -14.61 8.36 -29.73
N THR A 152 -15.29 7.82 -28.73
CA THR A 152 -15.49 6.39 -28.56
C THR A 152 -16.70 5.98 -29.39
N ASP A 153 -16.44 5.25 -30.47
CA ASP A 153 -17.48 4.85 -31.41
C ASP A 153 -18.39 3.76 -30.81
N ILE A 154 -19.69 4.07 -30.73
CA ILE A 154 -20.72 3.11 -30.35
C ILE A 154 -21.38 2.59 -31.61
N ILE A 155 -20.81 1.53 -32.17
CA ILE A 155 -21.23 1.03 -33.48
C ILE A 155 -22.45 0.09 -33.38
N THR A 156 -22.69 -0.51 -32.21
CA THR A 156 -23.83 -1.41 -31.99
C THR A 156 -24.62 -0.98 -30.75
N ALA A 157 -25.90 -0.68 -30.99
CA ALA A 157 -26.90 -0.36 -29.98
C ALA A 157 -27.05 -1.48 -28.94
N ALA A 158 -27.20 -1.09 -27.68
CA ALA A 158 -27.44 -1.93 -26.52
C ALA A 158 -26.37 -3.03 -26.27
N VAL A 159 -25.18 -2.91 -26.85
CA VAL A 159 -24.04 -3.81 -26.63
C VAL A 159 -22.95 -3.05 -25.88
N TYR A 160 -22.29 -3.72 -24.93
CA TYR A 160 -21.11 -3.13 -24.30
C TYR A 160 -20.00 -2.99 -25.33
N GLN A 161 -19.35 -1.84 -25.34
CA GLN A 161 -18.28 -1.51 -26.24
C GLN A 161 -17.03 -1.26 -25.40
N PRO A 162 -15.91 -1.95 -25.68
CA PRO A 162 -14.66 -1.57 -25.06
C PRO A 162 -14.32 -0.13 -25.40
N MET A 163 -13.83 0.59 -24.41
CA MET A 163 -13.22 1.88 -24.66
C MET A 163 -11.86 1.66 -25.33
N TYR A 164 -11.65 2.27 -26.49
CA TYR A 164 -10.53 2.02 -27.41
C TYR A 164 -10.34 3.20 -28.36
N PRO A 165 -9.11 3.63 -28.75
CA PRO A 165 -7.83 3.68 -28.04
C PRO A 165 -7.32 5.13 -27.96
N ASN A 166 -8.07 6.06 -27.38
CA ASN A 166 -7.57 7.44 -27.34
C ASN A 166 -6.72 7.63 -26.10
N ALA A 167 -5.46 7.22 -26.21
CA ALA A 167 -4.37 7.48 -25.26
C ALA A 167 -4.61 6.96 -23.83
N ILE A 168 -5.12 5.73 -23.65
CA ILE A 168 -5.04 5.08 -22.33
C ILE A 168 -3.56 4.80 -22.04
N ALA A 169 -2.99 5.56 -21.12
CA ALA A 169 -1.64 5.35 -20.60
C ALA A 169 -1.70 4.63 -19.25
N SER A 170 -0.62 3.92 -18.93
CA SER A 170 -0.42 3.35 -17.59
C SER A 170 0.77 4.04 -16.91
N SER A 171 0.61 4.45 -15.66
CA SER A 171 1.70 5.04 -14.86
C SER A 171 2.31 4.02 -13.87
N LEU A 172 1.48 3.10 -13.39
CA LEU A 172 1.81 2.15 -12.32
C LEU A 172 1.19 0.79 -12.64
N VAL A 173 1.98 -0.26 -12.50
CA VAL A 173 1.60 -1.65 -12.80
C VAL A 173 2.27 -2.63 -11.82
N ALA A 174 2.11 -2.39 -10.51
CA ALA A 174 2.68 -3.23 -9.47
C ALA A 174 2.04 -4.63 -9.48
N GLY A 175 2.71 -5.56 -10.16
CA GLY A 175 2.26 -6.94 -10.37
C GLY A 175 1.26 -7.12 -11.52
N PHE A 176 0.80 -6.05 -12.16
CA PHE A 176 -0.07 -6.12 -13.34
C PHE A 176 0.73 -5.96 -14.63
N THR A 177 0.16 -6.36 -15.77
CA THR A 177 0.67 -6.00 -17.09
C THR A 177 -0.39 -5.24 -17.87
N PHE A 178 0.03 -4.20 -18.58
CA PHE A 178 -0.81 -3.43 -19.48
C PHE A 178 -0.62 -3.94 -20.91
N SER A 179 -1.72 -4.16 -21.62
CA SER A 179 -1.72 -4.35 -23.06
C SER A 179 -2.54 -3.24 -23.69
N GLY A 180 -1.91 -2.52 -24.62
CA GLY A 180 -2.62 -1.60 -25.51
C GLY A 180 -3.63 -2.36 -26.36
N GLY A 181 -4.72 -1.71 -26.71
CA GLY A 181 -5.72 -2.27 -27.61
C GLY A 181 -5.25 -2.31 -29.06
N GLU A 182 -6.07 -2.93 -29.92
CA GLU A 182 -5.98 -2.78 -31.38
C GLU A 182 -7.35 -2.96 -32.07
N VAL A 183 -7.50 -2.49 -33.31
CA VAL A 183 -8.64 -2.81 -34.20
C VAL A 183 -8.10 -3.48 -35.47
N VAL A 184 -8.67 -4.63 -35.80
CA VAL A 184 -8.27 -5.40 -36.99
C VAL A 184 -9.48 -5.88 -37.79
N ALA A 185 -9.39 -5.83 -39.11
CA ALA A 185 -10.42 -6.32 -40.01
C ALA A 185 -10.41 -7.86 -40.05
N ILE A 186 -11.59 -8.47 -39.90
CA ILE A 186 -11.79 -9.90 -40.13
C ILE A 186 -12.16 -10.07 -41.59
N THR A 187 -11.32 -10.75 -42.35
CA THR A 187 -11.53 -10.98 -43.79
C THR A 187 -12.40 -12.21 -44.06
N SER A 188 -12.36 -13.20 -43.17
CA SER A 188 -13.19 -14.41 -43.22
C SER A 188 -13.26 -15.10 -41.86
N THR A 189 -14.26 -15.97 -41.70
CA THR A 189 -14.38 -16.88 -40.57
C THR A 189 -14.50 -18.32 -41.04
N ALA A 190 -13.91 -19.26 -40.29
CA ALA A 190 -13.99 -20.68 -40.59
C ALA A 190 -14.25 -21.51 -39.32
N ASP A 191 -14.78 -22.72 -39.50
CA ASP A 191 -14.89 -23.69 -38.41
C ASP A 191 -13.48 -24.14 -37.98
N ALA A 192 -13.14 -23.90 -36.71
CA ALA A 192 -11.88 -24.35 -36.13
C ALA A 192 -12.01 -25.72 -35.43
N GLY A 193 -13.20 -26.31 -35.45
CA GLY A 193 -13.56 -27.51 -34.71
C GLY A 193 -13.81 -27.23 -33.22
N GLY A 194 -14.42 -28.19 -32.53
CA GLY A 194 -14.58 -28.14 -31.06
C GLY A 194 -15.44 -26.99 -30.53
N GLY A 195 -16.33 -26.41 -31.36
CA GLY A 195 -17.13 -25.25 -30.97
C GLY A 195 -16.35 -23.94 -30.97
N LEU A 196 -15.30 -23.85 -31.81
CA LEU A 196 -14.52 -22.64 -32.02
C LEU A 196 -14.71 -22.10 -33.44
N VAL A 197 -14.65 -20.79 -33.58
CA VAL A 197 -14.58 -20.08 -34.86
C VAL A 197 -13.20 -19.46 -35.01
N ARG A 198 -12.54 -19.71 -36.16
CA ARG A 198 -11.31 -19.04 -36.55
C ARG A 198 -11.62 -17.77 -37.31
N CYS A 199 -11.16 -16.64 -36.82
CA CYS A 199 -11.19 -15.35 -37.51
C CYS A 199 -9.86 -15.13 -38.25
N THR A 200 -9.91 -14.84 -39.54
CA THR A 200 -8.75 -14.50 -40.37
C THR A 200 -8.60 -12.99 -40.50
N THR A 201 -7.38 -12.48 -40.39
CA THR A 201 -7.02 -11.07 -40.51
C THR A 201 -5.75 -10.90 -41.34
N ALA A 202 -5.39 -9.67 -41.70
CA ALA A 202 -4.12 -9.39 -42.37
C ALA A 202 -2.88 -9.43 -41.44
N GLY A 203 -3.10 -9.42 -40.12
CA GLY A 203 -2.07 -9.34 -39.08
C GLY A 203 -2.63 -8.68 -37.81
N HIS A 204 -2.13 -9.07 -36.63
CA HIS A 204 -2.55 -8.49 -35.34
C HIS A 204 -1.56 -8.74 -34.19
N THR A 205 -1.73 -8.03 -33.08
CA THR A 205 -1.03 -8.24 -31.80
C THR A 205 -1.86 -9.00 -30.75
N ILE A 206 -3.03 -9.50 -31.15
CA ILE A 206 -3.94 -10.26 -30.30
C ILE A 206 -3.18 -11.48 -29.79
N ALA A 207 -3.27 -11.74 -28.48
CA ALA A 207 -2.68 -12.89 -27.83
C ALA A 207 -3.74 -13.85 -27.31
N GLN A 208 -3.35 -15.11 -27.09
CA GLN A 208 -4.21 -16.07 -26.40
C GLN A 208 -4.62 -15.52 -25.02
N GLY A 209 -5.92 -15.63 -24.73
CA GLY A 209 -6.54 -15.12 -23.52
C GLY A 209 -6.95 -13.66 -23.59
N ASP A 210 -6.64 -12.90 -24.64
CA ASP A 210 -7.10 -11.51 -24.78
C ASP A 210 -8.62 -11.43 -24.95
N MET A 211 -9.19 -10.35 -24.43
CA MET A 211 -10.57 -10.00 -24.75
C MET A 211 -10.61 -9.41 -26.16
N VAL A 212 -11.55 -9.87 -26.96
CA VAL A 212 -11.88 -9.27 -28.25
C VAL A 212 -13.38 -9.03 -28.34
N THR A 213 -13.76 -7.91 -28.97
CA THR A 213 -15.13 -7.63 -29.36
C THR A 213 -15.23 -7.79 -30.86
N ILE A 214 -16.08 -8.70 -31.31
CA ILE A 214 -16.35 -8.92 -32.74
C ILE A 214 -17.59 -8.14 -33.13
N ARG A 215 -17.51 -7.46 -34.29
CA ARG A 215 -18.57 -6.60 -34.84
C ARG A 215 -18.69 -6.77 -36.35
N GLY A 216 -19.82 -6.33 -36.91
CA GLY A 216 -20.07 -6.31 -38.35
C GLY A 216 -20.36 -7.68 -38.96
N THR A 217 -20.50 -8.70 -38.11
CA THR A 217 -20.87 -10.06 -38.50
C THR A 217 -22.38 -10.27 -38.30
N THR A 218 -22.97 -11.33 -38.85
CA THR A 218 -24.36 -11.72 -38.56
C THR A 218 -24.43 -12.55 -37.29
N ASP A 219 -23.52 -13.53 -37.13
CA ASP A 219 -23.64 -14.58 -36.11
C ASP A 219 -22.63 -14.47 -34.95
N TYR A 220 -21.60 -13.63 -35.11
CA TYR A 220 -20.46 -13.62 -34.19
C TYR A 220 -20.31 -12.29 -33.44
N ASN A 221 -21.30 -11.42 -33.43
CA ASN A 221 -21.21 -10.17 -32.69
C ASN A 221 -21.21 -10.44 -31.18
N GLY A 222 -20.21 -9.93 -30.46
CA GLY A 222 -20.11 -10.14 -29.01
C GLY A 222 -18.70 -9.99 -28.45
N HIS A 223 -18.54 -10.38 -27.18
CA HIS A 223 -17.25 -10.40 -26.48
C HIS A 223 -16.76 -11.82 -26.32
N PHE A 224 -15.50 -12.04 -26.68
CA PHE A 224 -14.89 -13.37 -26.67
C PHE A 224 -13.51 -13.32 -26.04
N ILE A 225 -13.10 -14.47 -25.51
CA ILE A 225 -11.72 -14.73 -25.13
C ILE A 225 -11.07 -15.51 -26.25
N VAL A 226 -9.91 -15.04 -26.67
CA VAL A 226 -9.11 -15.69 -27.70
C VAL A 226 -8.53 -17.00 -27.17
N LYS A 227 -8.79 -18.12 -27.84
CA LYS A 227 -8.38 -19.46 -27.41
C LYS A 227 -7.11 -19.96 -28.07
N ALA A 228 -6.87 -19.58 -29.32
CA ALA A 228 -5.66 -19.88 -30.06
C ALA A 228 -5.33 -18.71 -30.98
N VAL A 229 -4.06 -18.58 -31.34
CA VAL A 229 -3.59 -17.43 -32.11
C VAL A 229 -2.40 -17.78 -32.99
N THR A 230 -2.35 -17.19 -34.18
CA THR A 230 -1.21 -17.16 -35.08
C THR A 230 -0.92 -15.70 -35.45
N ALA A 231 -0.03 -15.44 -36.41
CA ALA A 231 0.22 -14.07 -36.86
C ALA A 231 -0.98 -13.44 -37.60
N THR A 232 -1.86 -14.26 -38.20
CA THR A 232 -2.94 -13.80 -39.08
C THR A 232 -4.31 -14.35 -38.70
N THR A 233 -4.39 -15.20 -37.67
CA THR A 233 -5.66 -15.79 -37.24
C THR A 233 -5.77 -15.84 -35.74
N PHE A 234 -6.98 -15.76 -35.22
CA PHE A 234 -7.28 -16.06 -33.83
C PHE A 234 -8.60 -16.82 -33.73
N ASP A 235 -8.74 -17.64 -32.69
CA ASP A 235 -9.92 -18.50 -32.49
C ASP A 235 -10.74 -18.01 -31.30
N ILE A 236 -12.07 -17.96 -31.44
CA ILE A 236 -13.04 -17.58 -30.39
C ILE A 236 -14.01 -18.72 -30.09
N THR A 237 -14.55 -18.76 -28.87
CA THR A 237 -15.52 -19.79 -28.46
C THR A 237 -16.94 -19.42 -28.84
N VAL A 238 -17.37 -19.93 -29.99
CA VAL A 238 -18.75 -19.86 -30.50
C VAL A 238 -18.92 -20.96 -31.55
N ALA A 239 -20.13 -21.51 -31.68
CA ALA A 239 -20.41 -22.49 -32.73
C ALA A 239 -20.33 -21.81 -34.11
N TYR A 240 -19.63 -22.45 -35.05
CA TYR A 240 -19.55 -21.96 -36.42
C TYR A 240 -20.92 -22.07 -37.11
N VAL A 241 -21.32 -21.00 -37.78
CA VAL A 241 -22.56 -20.90 -38.56
C VAL A 241 -22.25 -20.74 -40.04
N SER A 242 -21.50 -19.70 -40.41
CA SER A 242 -21.12 -19.40 -41.78
C SER A 242 -19.84 -18.55 -41.87
N ASP A 243 -19.28 -18.41 -43.08
CA ASP A 243 -18.16 -17.51 -43.36
C ASP A 243 -18.64 -16.06 -43.41
N GLN A 244 -17.97 -15.19 -42.65
CA GLN A 244 -18.35 -13.79 -42.46
C GLN A 244 -17.11 -12.92 -42.35
N SER A 245 -17.22 -11.70 -42.84
CA SER A 245 -16.28 -10.62 -42.59
C SER A 245 -16.79 -9.72 -41.48
N GLY A 246 -15.89 -8.96 -40.87
CA GLY A 246 -16.23 -8.10 -39.75
C GLY A 246 -15.02 -7.35 -39.21
N THR A 247 -15.05 -7.00 -37.94
CA THR A 247 -13.97 -6.30 -37.24
C THR A 247 -13.81 -6.88 -35.85
N ALA A 248 -12.56 -7.09 -35.45
CA ALA A 248 -12.20 -7.45 -34.09
C ALA A 248 -11.57 -6.25 -33.39
N MET A 249 -11.98 -6.00 -32.15
CA MET A 249 -11.47 -4.91 -31.32
C MET A 249 -10.94 -5.48 -30.02
N LYS A 250 -9.64 -5.34 -29.79
CA LYS A 250 -8.99 -5.63 -28.52
C LYS A 250 -8.96 -4.34 -27.68
N PRO A 251 -9.49 -4.33 -26.45
CA PRO A 251 -9.44 -3.17 -25.57
C PRO A 251 -8.03 -2.92 -25.02
N ASP A 252 -7.83 -1.72 -24.47
CA ASP A 252 -6.82 -1.53 -23.44
C ASP A 252 -7.21 -2.33 -22.18
N GLN A 253 -6.28 -3.14 -21.66
CA GLN A 253 -6.59 -4.04 -20.55
C GLN A 253 -5.41 -4.20 -19.57
N PHE A 254 -5.75 -4.39 -18.30
CA PHE A 254 -4.81 -4.93 -17.32
C PHE A 254 -4.97 -6.44 -17.19
N THR A 255 -3.84 -7.13 -17.06
CA THR A 255 -3.78 -8.54 -16.67
C THR A 255 -3.10 -8.68 -15.31
N ALA A 256 -3.73 -9.43 -14.41
CA ALA A 256 -3.17 -9.76 -13.10
C ALA A 256 -1.98 -10.72 -13.23
N GLY A 257 -0.78 -10.29 -12.82
CA GLY A 257 0.43 -11.11 -12.81
C GLY A 257 0.66 -11.84 -11.49
N THR A 258 1.88 -12.33 -11.25
CA THR A 258 2.22 -13.00 -9.99
C THR A 258 2.20 -12.02 -8.82
N GLY A 259 1.72 -12.48 -7.66
CA GLY A 259 1.63 -11.63 -6.45
C GLY A 259 0.45 -10.66 -6.41
N THR A 260 -0.40 -10.60 -7.45
CA THR A 260 -1.58 -9.74 -7.44
C THR A 260 -2.82 -10.36 -6.80
N GLY A 261 -2.69 -11.56 -6.22
CA GLY A 261 -3.80 -12.24 -5.58
C GLY A 261 -4.41 -11.45 -4.42
N GLY A 262 -5.73 -11.58 -4.22
CA GLY A 262 -6.43 -11.04 -3.06
C GLY A 262 -7.47 -9.96 -3.38
N VAL A 263 -8.17 -9.51 -2.33
CA VAL A 263 -9.25 -8.53 -2.45
C VAL A 263 -8.67 -7.13 -2.66
N LYS A 264 -8.98 -6.53 -3.81
CA LYS A 264 -8.60 -5.16 -4.18
C LYS A 264 -9.82 -4.35 -4.55
N ARG A 265 -9.70 -3.04 -4.44
CA ARG A 265 -10.74 -2.11 -4.89
C ARG A 265 -10.44 -1.67 -6.31
N ASN A 266 -11.34 -1.99 -7.23
CA ASN A 266 -11.32 -1.41 -8.57
C ASN A 266 -12.18 -0.14 -8.52
N ALA A 267 -11.59 1.00 -8.80
CA ALA A 267 -12.26 2.29 -8.83
C ALA A 267 -12.06 2.92 -10.19
N PHE A 268 -13.12 3.51 -10.76
CA PHE A 268 -12.94 4.38 -11.91
C PHE A 268 -13.71 5.66 -11.76
N SER A 269 -13.20 6.71 -12.39
CA SER A 269 -13.89 7.95 -12.65
C SER A 269 -13.73 8.31 -14.12
N LEU A 270 -14.77 8.89 -14.73
CA LEU A 270 -14.68 9.38 -16.08
C LEU A 270 -15.53 10.62 -16.28
N THR A 271 -15.10 11.44 -17.22
CA THR A 271 -15.85 12.58 -17.73
C THR A 271 -15.93 12.50 -19.24
N GLY A 272 -17.02 12.97 -19.82
CA GLY A 272 -17.21 12.94 -21.26
C GLY A 272 -18.33 13.86 -21.70
N GLN A 273 -18.67 13.73 -22.98
CA GLN A 273 -19.73 14.45 -23.66
C GLN A 273 -20.37 13.53 -24.70
N SER A 274 -21.70 13.46 -24.75
CA SER A 274 -22.41 12.69 -25.77
C SER A 274 -22.38 13.39 -27.12
N ALA A 275 -22.30 12.65 -28.23
CA ALA A 275 -22.48 13.21 -29.57
C ALA A 275 -23.96 13.53 -29.89
N GLY A 276 -24.92 13.04 -29.11
CA GLY A 276 -26.36 13.21 -29.36
C GLY A 276 -27.15 13.65 -28.13
N ASN A 277 -28.36 14.16 -28.38
CA ASN A 277 -29.27 14.58 -27.31
C ASN A 277 -30.08 13.39 -26.77
N ALA A 278 -30.41 13.47 -25.48
CA ALA A 278 -31.25 12.55 -24.72
C ALA A 278 -30.80 11.07 -24.81
N LYS A 279 -29.50 10.81 -24.66
CA LYS A 279 -28.94 9.45 -24.72
C LYS A 279 -28.57 8.95 -23.33
N ASP A 280 -28.88 7.68 -23.09
CA ASP A 280 -28.48 6.96 -21.89
C ASP A 280 -27.20 6.15 -22.15
N TYR A 281 -26.16 6.47 -21.39
CA TYR A 281 -24.91 5.71 -21.37
C TYR A 281 -24.79 4.95 -20.07
N THR A 282 -24.37 3.69 -20.17
CA THR A 282 -24.04 2.82 -19.04
C THR A 282 -22.55 2.51 -19.08
N PHE A 283 -21.84 2.91 -18.03
CA PHE A 283 -20.41 2.64 -17.88
C PHE A 283 -20.20 1.50 -16.90
N SER A 284 -19.27 0.61 -17.23
CA SER A 284 -18.89 -0.52 -16.38
C SER A 284 -17.45 -0.92 -16.67
N PHE A 285 -17.01 -2.02 -16.06
CA PHE A 285 -15.85 -2.75 -16.53
C PHE A 285 -16.23 -4.21 -16.75
N LEU A 286 -15.69 -4.76 -17.83
CA LEU A 286 -15.73 -6.18 -18.09
C LEU A 286 -14.52 -6.81 -17.44
N VAL A 287 -14.80 -7.91 -16.76
CA VAL A 287 -13.82 -8.68 -16.06
C VAL A 287 -13.77 -10.06 -16.68
N TYR A 288 -12.61 -10.48 -17.14
CA TYR A 288 -12.39 -11.90 -17.39
C TYR A 288 -11.98 -12.55 -16.07
N ASP A 289 -12.81 -13.49 -15.60
CA ASP A 289 -12.49 -14.35 -14.47
C ASP A 289 -11.82 -15.61 -15.01
N LYS A 290 -10.52 -15.74 -14.71
CA LYS A 290 -9.71 -16.85 -15.21
C LYS A 290 -10.16 -18.20 -14.64
N THR A 291 -10.79 -18.19 -13.48
CA THR A 291 -11.25 -19.40 -12.77
C THR A 291 -12.46 -20.00 -13.45
N THR A 292 -13.42 -19.16 -13.85
CA THR A 292 -14.66 -19.60 -14.52
C THR A 292 -14.56 -19.54 -16.04
N ASP A 293 -13.46 -19.01 -16.58
CA ASP A 293 -13.23 -18.79 -18.01
C ASP A 293 -14.37 -17.98 -18.67
N ALA A 294 -14.87 -16.97 -17.95
CA ALA A 294 -16.06 -16.22 -18.34
C ALA A 294 -15.89 -14.71 -18.09
N PHE A 295 -16.66 -13.91 -18.85
CA PHE A 295 -16.80 -12.49 -18.57
C PHE A 295 -17.84 -12.25 -17.49
N ILE A 296 -17.46 -11.45 -16.51
CA ILE A 296 -18.32 -10.99 -15.43
C ILE A 296 -18.45 -9.48 -15.60
N GLU A 297 -19.66 -9.02 -15.91
CA GLU A 297 -20.00 -7.60 -15.74
C GLU A 297 -19.96 -7.29 -14.25
N CYS A 298 -19.32 -6.20 -13.86
CA CYS A 298 -19.30 -5.78 -12.46
C CYS A 298 -20.73 -5.59 -11.91
N PRO A 299 -21.26 -6.48 -11.04
CA PRO A 299 -22.66 -6.42 -10.64
C PRO A 299 -22.94 -5.25 -9.68
N LYS A 300 -21.91 -4.83 -8.94
CA LYS A 300 -21.97 -3.79 -7.89
C LYS A 300 -21.46 -2.44 -8.35
N CYS A 301 -20.93 -2.35 -9.57
CA CYS A 301 -20.65 -1.07 -10.16
C CYS A 301 -22.00 -0.46 -10.47
N THR A 302 -22.38 0.54 -9.70
CA THR A 302 -23.57 1.34 -9.98
C THR A 302 -23.57 1.65 -11.47
N LYS A 303 -24.55 1.09 -12.21
CA LYS A 303 -24.78 1.44 -13.60
C LYS A 303 -25.05 2.94 -13.59
N ALA A 304 -24.04 3.72 -13.91
CA ALA A 304 -24.17 5.16 -13.91
C ALA A 304 -24.88 5.54 -15.19
N VAL A 305 -26.20 5.36 -15.18
CA VAL A 305 -27.09 5.78 -16.25
C VAL A 305 -27.19 7.29 -16.17
N ARG A 306 -26.82 7.97 -17.25
CA ARG A 306 -27.01 9.40 -17.40
C ARG A 306 -27.71 9.66 -18.72
N THR A 307 -28.88 10.27 -18.66
CA THR A 307 -29.53 10.90 -19.81
C THR A 307 -28.81 12.22 -20.10
N GLN A 308 -28.15 12.32 -21.25
CA GLN A 308 -27.29 13.47 -21.62
C GLN A 308 -27.93 14.32 -22.70
N LEU A 309 -27.74 15.64 -22.65
CA LEU A 309 -27.82 16.49 -23.85
C LEU A 309 -26.43 16.55 -24.54
N ALA A 310 -26.37 16.76 -25.85
CA ALA A 310 -25.14 16.70 -26.66
C ALA A 310 -24.05 17.71 -26.25
N THR A 311 -24.42 18.72 -25.46
CA THR A 311 -23.50 19.76 -24.95
C THR A 311 -23.17 19.61 -23.47
N GLU A 312 -23.80 18.68 -22.77
CA GLU A 312 -23.60 18.51 -21.34
C GLU A 312 -22.35 17.65 -21.08
N LYS A 313 -21.44 18.22 -20.30
CA LYS A 313 -20.34 17.44 -19.73
C LYS A 313 -20.89 16.62 -18.58
N PHE A 314 -20.40 15.40 -18.45
CA PHE A 314 -20.81 14.54 -17.34
C PHE A 314 -19.64 13.99 -16.57
N SER A 315 -19.95 13.50 -15.38
CA SER A 315 -19.02 12.77 -14.53
C SER A 315 -19.69 11.53 -13.94
N VAL A 316 -18.96 10.42 -13.98
CA VAL A 316 -19.30 9.14 -13.38
C VAL A 316 -18.11 8.71 -12.52
N ALA A 317 -18.38 8.22 -11.31
CA ALA A 317 -17.38 7.54 -10.49
C ALA A 317 -18.03 6.36 -9.76
N THR A 318 -17.32 5.24 -9.69
CA THR A 318 -17.78 4.05 -8.97
C THR A 318 -16.60 3.21 -8.52
N SER A 319 -16.85 2.30 -7.58
CA SER A 319 -15.85 1.33 -7.16
C SER A 319 -16.50 0.02 -6.72
N THR A 320 -15.78 -1.09 -6.86
CA THR A 320 -16.15 -2.38 -6.31
C THR A 320 -14.95 -3.04 -5.65
N LEU A 321 -15.21 -3.98 -4.73
CA LEU A 321 -14.19 -4.92 -4.28
C LEU A 321 -14.23 -6.16 -5.16
N ARG A 322 -13.05 -6.67 -5.52
CA ARG A 322 -12.89 -7.92 -6.25
C ARG A 322 -11.73 -8.71 -5.67
N ASN A 323 -11.93 -10.01 -5.51
CA ASN A 323 -10.83 -10.94 -5.29
C ASN A 323 -10.13 -11.23 -6.62
N TRP A 324 -8.90 -10.79 -6.78
CA TRP A 324 -8.10 -11.00 -7.98
C TRP A 324 -7.35 -12.32 -7.92
N VAL A 325 -7.26 -13.01 -9.05
CA VAL A 325 -6.38 -14.17 -9.28
C VAL A 325 -5.44 -13.91 -10.44
N VAL A 326 -4.31 -14.62 -10.50
CA VAL A 326 -3.35 -14.50 -11.60
C VAL A 326 -4.04 -14.86 -12.92
N GLY A 327 -3.86 -14.03 -13.94
CA GLY A 327 -4.44 -14.19 -15.27
C GLY A 327 -5.82 -13.54 -15.45
N ASP A 328 -6.44 -13.04 -14.39
CA ASP A 328 -7.63 -12.19 -14.51
C ASP A 328 -7.35 -10.97 -15.37
N LYS A 329 -8.34 -10.54 -16.14
CA LYS A 329 -8.25 -9.33 -16.96
C LYS A 329 -9.38 -8.36 -16.67
N ILE A 330 -9.12 -7.08 -16.89
CA ILE A 330 -10.13 -6.03 -16.79
C ILE A 330 -9.98 -5.02 -17.92
N ALA A 331 -11.12 -4.56 -18.43
CA ALA A 331 -11.19 -3.44 -19.36
C ALA A 331 -12.42 -2.59 -19.04
N VAL A 332 -12.35 -1.31 -19.35
CA VAL A 332 -13.47 -0.37 -19.19
C VAL A 332 -14.37 -0.46 -20.42
N VAL A 333 -15.68 -0.49 -20.20
CA VAL A 333 -16.68 -0.59 -21.26
C VAL A 333 -17.79 0.43 -21.11
N VAL A 334 -18.40 0.78 -22.24
CA VAL A 334 -19.57 1.65 -22.32
C VAL A 334 -20.66 1.00 -23.16
N LYS A 335 -21.92 1.17 -22.77
CA LYS A 335 -23.10 0.75 -23.53
C LYS A 335 -24.04 1.93 -23.69
N CYS A 336 -24.51 2.17 -24.92
CA CYS A 336 -25.63 3.08 -25.19
C CYS A 336 -26.78 2.28 -25.79
N ALA A 337 -28.02 2.73 -25.61
CA ALA A 337 -29.18 2.12 -26.26
C ALA A 337 -29.16 2.28 -27.79
N ASP A 338 -28.40 3.25 -28.29
CA ASP A 338 -28.27 3.58 -29.72
C ASP A 338 -26.81 3.46 -30.19
N THR A 339 -26.58 3.79 -31.46
CA THR A 339 -25.24 3.86 -32.05
C THR A 339 -24.64 5.28 -31.96
N THR A 340 -24.98 6.03 -30.91
CA THR A 340 -24.52 7.42 -30.77
C THR A 340 -23.19 7.46 -30.03
N ASP A 341 -22.17 7.96 -30.70
CA ASP A 341 -20.82 8.08 -30.16
C ASP A 341 -20.75 9.06 -28.99
N MET A 342 -19.61 9.06 -28.33
CA MET A 342 -19.34 9.99 -27.24
C MET A 342 -17.86 10.31 -27.15
N THR A 343 -17.52 11.52 -26.72
CA THR A 343 -16.13 11.88 -26.44
C THR A 343 -15.85 11.69 -24.96
N ILE A 344 -14.79 10.98 -24.64
CA ILE A 344 -14.33 10.76 -23.27
C ILE A 344 -13.26 11.80 -22.99
N ASN A 345 -13.54 12.78 -22.15
CA ASN A 345 -12.59 13.84 -21.84
C ASN A 345 -11.54 13.35 -20.86
N ASN A 346 -11.93 12.60 -19.83
CA ASN A 346 -11.00 12.02 -18.88
C ASN A 346 -11.49 10.66 -18.43
N LEU A 347 -10.57 9.72 -18.21
CA LEU A 347 -10.81 8.44 -17.56
C LEU A 347 -9.67 8.23 -16.56
N ASP A 348 -9.99 7.79 -15.36
CA ASP A 348 -9.00 7.34 -14.39
C ASP A 348 -9.53 6.06 -13.75
N PHE A 349 -8.86 4.94 -14.02
CA PHE A 349 -9.14 3.62 -13.49
C PHE A 349 -7.98 3.19 -12.60
N ASN A 350 -8.26 2.94 -11.32
CA ASN A 350 -7.29 2.54 -10.33
C ASN A 350 -7.65 1.17 -9.73
N ILE A 351 -6.63 0.36 -9.51
CA ILE A 351 -6.69 -0.82 -8.63
C ILE A 351 -5.99 -0.44 -7.32
N LEU A 352 -6.71 -0.45 -6.21
CA LEU A 352 -6.27 -0.06 -4.86
C LEU A 352 -6.34 -1.21 -3.86
#